data_AF-A0A329LZG7-F1
#
_entry.id   AF-A0A329LZG7-F1
#
_cell.length_a   1.000
_cell.length_b   1.000
_cell.length_c   1.000
_cell.angle_alpha   90.00
_cell.angle_beta   90.00
_cell.angle_gamma   90.00
#
_symmetry.space_group_name_H-M   'P 1'
#
loop_
_entity.id
_entity.type
_entity.pdbx_description
1 polymer ?
#
loop_
_entity_poly.entity_id
_entity_poly.type
_entity_poly.pdbx_seq_one_letter_code
_entity_poly.pdbx_strand_id
1 'polypeptide(L)'
;MNERGLFIDPSDAAALINDRVEAIAATLHISTTAARRYLDPQALDELADTMAGLLADEQPGVDLMSQPRDLAIPGHVMGRITAGLAEAIQLYLQHEVSTETGKDHIRSLAQALSLLGQLMSESNGPSTSVPKALAARVASQLERAAMTPQTSTELAAAFRRDAMRLRGL
;
A
#
# COMPACT_ATOMS: atom_id res chain seq x y z
N MET A 1 -2.79 -28.14 5.66
CA MET A 1 -3.48 -26.84 5.43
C MET A 1 -2.60 -25.80 6.09
N ASN A 2 -2.02 -24.86 5.33
CA ASN A 2 -1.30 -23.74 5.93
C ASN A 2 -2.32 -22.86 6.68
N GLU A 3 -2.03 -22.52 7.93
CA GLU A 3 -2.97 -21.89 8.87
C GLU A 3 -3.56 -20.55 8.38
N ARG A 4 -2.93 -19.94 7.37
CA ARG A 4 -3.24 -18.60 6.85
C ARG A 4 -4.19 -18.56 5.65
N GLY A 5 -4.42 -19.69 4.96
CA GLY A 5 -5.28 -19.77 3.76
C GLY A 5 -4.81 -18.97 2.53
N LEU A 6 -3.70 -18.24 2.62
CA LEU A 6 -3.06 -17.46 1.55
C LEU A 6 -1.91 -18.23 0.91
N PHE A 7 -1.77 -18.09 -0.42
CA PHE A 7 -0.71 -18.73 -1.19
C PHE A 7 -0.01 -17.71 -2.08
N ILE A 8 1.31 -17.77 -2.11
CA ILE A 8 2.17 -17.06 -3.06
C ILE A 8 2.97 -18.12 -3.80
N ASP A 9 3.24 -17.90 -5.09
CA ASP A 9 4.11 -18.78 -5.85
C ASP A 9 5.53 -18.76 -5.25
N PRO A 10 6.19 -19.93 -5.08
CA PRO A 10 7.55 -19.97 -4.53
C PRO A 10 8.57 -19.12 -5.32
N SER A 11 8.38 -18.96 -6.63
CA SER A 11 9.26 -18.13 -7.46
C SER A 11 9.08 -16.63 -7.18
N ASP A 12 7.84 -16.18 -6.99
CA ASP A 12 7.52 -14.80 -6.62
C ASP A 12 8.02 -14.49 -5.20
N ALA A 13 7.85 -15.44 -4.27
CA ALA A 13 8.39 -15.32 -2.92
C ALA A 13 9.93 -15.22 -2.93
N ALA A 14 10.60 -16.01 -3.76
CA ALA A 14 12.06 -15.95 -3.89
C ALA A 14 12.55 -14.61 -4.47
N ALA A 15 11.84 -14.04 -5.44
CA ALA A 15 12.14 -12.72 -5.99
C ALA A 15 12.03 -11.64 -4.91
N LEU A 16 10.91 -11.62 -4.16
CA LEU A 16 10.69 -10.66 -3.08
C LEU A 16 11.77 -10.76 -1.98
N ILE A 17 12.15 -11.99 -1.61
CA ILE A 17 13.23 -12.24 -0.63
C ILE A 17 14.56 -11.70 -1.15
N ASN A 18 14.90 -11.93 -2.42
CA ASN A 18 16.16 -11.46 -3.00
C ASN A 18 16.21 -9.92 -3.06
N ASP A 19 15.15 -9.26 -3.50
CA ASP A 19 15.05 -7.80 -3.50
C ASP A 19 15.27 -7.24 -2.10
N ARG A 20 14.69 -7.89 -1.08
CA ARG A 20 14.86 -7.49 0.31
C ARG A 20 16.28 -7.69 0.82
N VAL A 21 16.92 -8.80 0.47
CA VAL A 21 18.33 -9.07 0.81
C VAL A 21 19.24 -7.99 0.23
N GLU A 22 19.02 -7.62 -1.03
CA GLU A 22 19.80 -6.58 -1.71
C GLU A 22 19.59 -5.21 -1.05
N ALA A 23 18.34 -4.85 -0.72
CA ALA A 23 18.04 -3.62 -0.02
C ALA A 23 18.71 -3.53 1.36
N ILE A 24 18.70 -4.62 2.15
CA ILE A 24 19.36 -4.68 3.46
C ILE A 24 20.88 -4.60 3.30
N ALA A 25 21.45 -5.34 2.36
CA ALA A 25 22.88 -5.32 2.06
C ALA A 25 23.36 -3.91 1.70
N ALA A 26 22.62 -3.21 0.84
CA ALA A 26 22.91 -1.83 0.47
C ALA A 26 22.78 -0.86 1.65
N THR A 27 21.73 -0.99 2.46
CA THR A 27 21.45 -0.10 3.60
C THR A 27 22.48 -0.23 4.71
N LEU A 28 22.87 -1.46 5.03
CA LEU A 28 23.81 -1.75 6.11
C LEU A 28 25.27 -1.81 5.63
N HIS A 29 25.51 -1.65 4.33
CA HIS A 29 26.82 -1.80 3.69
C HIS A 29 27.48 -3.15 4.00
N ILE A 30 26.70 -4.24 3.96
CA ILE A 30 27.15 -5.62 4.20
C ILE A 30 26.98 -6.49 2.95
N SER A 31 27.58 -7.69 2.94
CA SER A 31 27.38 -8.63 1.83
C SER A 31 25.95 -9.20 1.83
N THR A 32 25.47 -9.61 0.66
CA THR A 32 24.17 -10.31 0.53
C THR A 32 24.14 -11.62 1.35
N THR A 33 25.26 -12.31 1.48
CA THR A 33 25.40 -13.49 2.35
C THR A 33 25.20 -13.14 3.83
N ALA A 34 25.71 -11.99 4.28
CA ALA A 34 25.49 -11.51 5.64
C ALA A 34 24.05 -11.02 5.84
N ALA A 35 23.49 -10.31 4.86
CA ALA A 35 22.09 -9.86 4.88
C ALA A 35 21.09 -11.03 4.94
N ARG A 36 21.35 -12.13 4.23
CA ARG A 36 20.52 -13.36 4.29
C ARG A 36 20.41 -13.97 5.67
N ARG A 37 21.39 -13.75 6.56
CA ARG A 37 21.33 -14.26 7.94
C ARG A 37 20.28 -13.57 8.79
N TYR A 38 19.78 -12.41 8.37
CA TYR A 38 18.66 -11.72 9.02
C TYR A 38 17.29 -12.21 8.57
N LEU A 39 17.22 -13.11 7.56
CA LEU A 39 15.99 -13.72 7.07
C LEU A 39 15.95 -15.19 7.48
N ASP A 40 15.99 -15.43 8.79
CA ASP A 40 15.78 -16.77 9.34
C ASP A 40 14.31 -17.19 9.20
N PRO A 41 13.99 -18.48 9.39
CA PRO A 41 12.62 -18.97 9.25
C PRO A 41 11.59 -18.23 10.13
N GLN A 42 11.98 -17.78 11.32
CA GLN A 42 11.09 -17.04 12.21
C GLN A 42 10.77 -15.66 11.63
N ALA A 43 11.79 -14.93 11.15
CA ALA A 43 11.61 -13.64 10.50
C ALA A 43 10.73 -13.75 9.24
N LEU A 44 10.84 -14.86 8.51
CA LEU A 44 9.99 -15.13 7.35
C LEU A 44 8.53 -15.44 7.73
N ASP A 45 8.31 -16.17 8.83
CA ASP A 45 6.96 -16.39 9.36
C ASP A 45 6.31 -15.10 9.86
N GLU A 46 7.04 -14.27 10.61
CA GLU A 46 6.57 -12.96 11.07
C GLU A 46 6.24 -12.04 9.89
N LEU A 47 7.04 -12.08 8.82
CA LEU A 47 6.75 -11.36 7.59
C LEU A 47 5.48 -11.88 6.92
N ALA A 48 5.29 -13.19 6.84
CA ALA A 48 4.08 -13.79 6.27
C ALA A 48 2.82 -13.41 7.06
N ASP A 49 2.89 -13.42 8.40
CA ASP A 49 1.79 -12.97 9.27
C ASP A 49 1.49 -11.48 9.07
N THR A 50 2.54 -10.66 8.96
CA THR A 50 2.38 -9.23 8.68
C THR A 50 1.68 -9.00 7.33
N MET A 51 2.11 -9.69 6.27
CA MET A 51 1.48 -9.56 4.95
C MET A 51 0.03 -10.06 4.94
N ALA A 52 -0.24 -11.18 5.62
CA ALA A 52 -1.59 -11.71 5.74
C ALA A 52 -2.51 -10.75 6.51
N GLY A 53 -2.02 -10.13 7.58
CA GLY A 53 -2.72 -9.10 8.34
C GLY A 53 -3.03 -7.86 7.50
N LEU A 54 -2.03 -7.32 6.79
CA LEU A 54 -2.22 -6.17 5.90
C LEU A 54 -3.26 -6.44 4.82
N LEU A 55 -3.23 -7.63 4.21
CA LEU A 55 -4.23 -8.01 3.20
C LEU A 55 -5.62 -8.21 3.81
N ALA A 56 -5.70 -8.77 5.03
CA ALA A 56 -6.97 -8.93 5.73
C ALA A 56 -7.62 -7.57 6.05
N ASP A 57 -6.82 -6.58 6.47
CA ASP A 57 -7.28 -5.21 6.74
C ASP A 57 -7.87 -4.53 5.49
N GLU A 58 -7.33 -4.84 4.31
CA GLU A 58 -7.86 -4.35 3.03
C GLU A 58 -9.23 -4.93 2.66
N GLN A 59 -9.62 -6.06 3.27
CA GLN A 59 -10.85 -6.80 2.98
C GLN A 59 -11.16 -6.91 1.47
N PRO A 60 -10.32 -7.59 0.67
CA PRO A 60 -10.46 -7.63 -0.78
C PRO A 60 -11.85 -8.11 -1.23
N GLY A 61 -12.39 -7.50 -2.29
CA GLY A 61 -13.70 -7.88 -2.85
C GLY A 61 -14.93 -7.33 -2.10
N VAL A 62 -14.75 -6.76 -0.90
CA VAL A 62 -15.84 -6.10 -0.17
C VAL A 62 -16.20 -4.76 -0.81
N ASP A 63 -17.50 -4.47 -0.88
CA ASP A 63 -18.04 -3.15 -1.23
C ASP A 63 -17.81 -2.16 -0.08
N LEU A 64 -16.87 -1.24 -0.28
CA LEU A 64 -16.46 -0.24 0.70
C LEU A 64 -17.60 0.73 1.06
N MET A 65 -18.56 0.99 0.18
CA MET A 65 -19.67 1.91 0.48
C MET A 65 -20.65 1.32 1.50
N SER A 66 -20.73 -0.01 1.57
CA SER A 66 -21.55 -0.73 2.54
C SER A 66 -20.87 -0.91 3.91
N GLN A 67 -19.57 -0.59 4.02
CA GLN A 67 -18.79 -0.83 5.23
C GLN A 67 -19.05 0.24 6.30
N PRO A 68 -18.92 -0.12 7.59
CA PRO A 68 -18.95 0.86 8.68
C PRO A 68 -17.91 1.95 8.48
N ARG A 69 -18.30 3.20 8.72
CA ARG A 69 -17.41 4.37 8.64
C ARG A 69 -16.84 4.68 10.02
N ASP A 70 -15.97 3.80 10.50
CA ASP A 70 -15.50 3.75 11.89
C ASP A 70 -14.11 4.36 12.11
N LEU A 71 -13.48 4.90 11.05
CA LEU A 71 -12.20 5.60 11.13
C LEU A 71 -12.37 7.09 10.83
N ALA A 72 -12.02 7.96 11.78
CA ALA A 72 -12.04 9.40 11.59
C ALA A 72 -10.69 9.90 11.04
N ILE A 73 -10.68 10.40 9.81
CA ILE A 73 -9.49 10.96 9.18
C ILE A 73 -9.55 12.50 9.21
N PRO A 74 -8.56 13.19 9.83
CA PRO A 74 -8.50 14.64 9.83
C PRO A 74 -8.39 15.22 8.42
N GLY A 75 -9.06 16.36 8.15
CA GLY A 75 -9.12 16.95 6.81
C GLY A 75 -7.75 17.25 6.17
N HIS A 76 -6.73 17.60 6.96
CA HIS A 76 -5.37 17.80 6.45
C HIS A 76 -4.70 16.49 6.00
N VAL A 77 -4.99 15.36 6.66
CA VAL A 77 -4.54 14.03 6.22
C VAL A 77 -5.28 13.66 4.94
N MET A 78 -6.59 13.91 4.90
CA MET A 78 -7.42 13.65 3.72
C MET A 78 -6.89 14.39 2.48
N GLY A 79 -6.59 15.68 2.60
CA GLY A 79 -6.01 16.46 1.49
C GLY A 79 -4.67 15.90 0.98
N ARG A 80 -3.82 15.40 1.89
CA ARG A 80 -2.56 14.75 1.51
C ARG A 80 -2.77 13.43 0.78
N ILE A 81 -3.72 12.62 1.24
CA ILE A 81 -4.05 11.34 0.61
C ILE A 81 -4.63 11.57 -0.79
N THR A 82 -5.56 12.51 -0.93
CA THR A 82 -6.12 12.92 -2.24
C THR A 82 -5.04 13.35 -3.21
N ALA A 83 -4.09 14.19 -2.76
CA ALA A 83 -2.94 14.59 -3.57
C ALA A 83 -2.05 13.39 -3.94
N GLY A 84 -1.74 12.52 -2.97
CA GLY A 84 -0.95 11.31 -3.22
C GLY A 84 -1.58 10.36 -4.23
N LEU A 85 -2.89 10.15 -4.15
CA LEU A 85 -3.63 9.34 -5.13
C LEU A 85 -3.59 9.97 -6.53
N ALA A 86 -3.74 11.29 -6.63
CA ALA A 86 -3.66 12.00 -7.90
C ALA A 86 -2.26 11.86 -8.53
N GLU A 87 -1.19 12.02 -7.74
CA GLU A 87 0.19 11.84 -8.20
C GLU A 87 0.46 10.38 -8.62
N ALA A 88 -0.04 9.39 -7.87
CA ALA A 88 0.09 7.99 -8.24
C ALA A 88 -0.63 7.69 -9.57
N ILE A 89 -1.80 8.27 -9.81
CA ILE A 89 -2.51 8.17 -11.10
C ILE A 89 -1.65 8.75 -12.22
N GLN A 90 -1.06 9.94 -12.02
CA GLN A 90 -0.18 10.56 -13.02
C GLN A 90 1.05 9.69 -13.32
N LEU A 91 1.68 9.13 -12.29
CA LEU A 91 2.80 8.21 -12.44
C LEU A 91 2.44 7.03 -13.35
N TYR A 92 1.33 6.34 -13.08
CA TYR A 92 0.90 5.20 -13.89
C TYR A 92 0.44 5.62 -15.29
N LEU A 93 -0.20 6.78 -15.44
CA LEU A 93 -0.58 7.30 -16.76
C LEU A 93 0.62 7.57 -17.65
N GLN A 94 1.72 8.05 -17.07
CA GLN A 94 2.94 8.38 -17.82
C GLN A 94 3.75 7.14 -18.20
N HIS A 95 3.77 6.12 -17.34
CA HIS A 95 4.74 5.02 -17.47
C HIS A 95 4.11 3.65 -17.76
N GLU A 96 2.84 3.44 -17.44
CA GLU A 96 2.22 2.10 -17.45
C GLU A 96 0.83 2.05 -18.13
N VAL A 97 0.30 3.15 -18.67
CA VAL A 97 -1.06 3.22 -19.24
C VAL A 97 -1.33 2.22 -20.38
N SER A 98 -0.27 1.83 -21.10
CA SER A 98 -0.36 0.87 -22.21
C SER A 98 -0.49 -0.58 -21.73
N THR A 99 -0.19 -0.85 -20.45
CA THR A 99 -0.27 -2.18 -19.84
C THR A 99 -1.63 -2.37 -19.16
N GLU A 100 -2.16 -3.60 -19.15
CA GLU A 100 -3.44 -3.85 -18.48
C GLU A 100 -3.33 -3.68 -16.96
N THR A 101 -2.22 -4.12 -16.37
CA THR A 101 -1.90 -3.90 -14.95
C THR A 101 -1.89 -2.41 -14.59
N GLY A 102 -1.25 -1.57 -15.41
CA GLY A 102 -1.22 -0.12 -15.19
C GLY A 102 -2.62 0.50 -15.27
N LYS A 103 -3.46 0.08 -16.22
CA LYS A 103 -4.86 0.53 -16.31
C LYS A 103 -5.67 0.10 -15.08
N ASP A 104 -5.46 -1.10 -14.58
CA ASP A 104 -6.12 -1.60 -13.37
C ASP A 104 -5.71 -0.79 -12.13
N HIS A 105 -4.42 -0.47 -12.00
CA HIS A 105 -3.92 0.43 -10.95
C HIS A 105 -4.56 1.83 -11.05
N ILE A 106 -4.58 2.44 -12.24
CA ILE A 106 -5.22 3.75 -12.46
C ILE A 106 -6.69 3.71 -12.08
N ARG A 107 -7.43 2.68 -12.51
CA ARG A 107 -8.85 2.51 -12.19
C ARG A 107 -9.07 2.39 -10.69
N SER A 108 -8.26 1.58 -10.01
CA SER A 108 -8.35 1.35 -8.57
C SER A 108 -8.07 2.63 -7.77
N LEU A 109 -7.04 3.40 -8.17
CA LEU A 109 -6.71 4.69 -7.56
C LEU A 109 -7.82 5.73 -7.80
N ALA A 110 -8.35 5.81 -9.02
CA ALA A 110 -9.43 6.73 -9.37
C ALA A 110 -10.73 6.39 -8.61
N GLN A 111 -11.02 5.11 -8.41
CA GLN A 111 -12.13 4.66 -7.57
C GLN A 111 -11.95 5.09 -6.12
N ALA A 112 -10.75 4.89 -5.53
CA ALA A 112 -10.46 5.35 -4.18
C ALA A 112 -10.62 6.87 -4.06
N LEU A 113 -10.10 7.63 -5.03
CA LEU A 113 -10.23 9.09 -5.08
C LEU A 113 -11.69 9.54 -5.14
N SER A 114 -12.50 8.88 -5.97
CA SER A 114 -13.95 9.14 -6.08
C SER A 114 -14.67 8.85 -4.76
N LEU A 115 -14.39 7.71 -4.12
CA LEU A 115 -14.97 7.36 -2.82
C LEU A 115 -14.62 8.36 -1.73
N LEU A 116 -13.34 8.76 -1.64
CA LEU A 116 -12.92 9.79 -0.70
C LEU A 116 -13.65 11.12 -0.95
N GLY A 117 -13.81 11.54 -2.20
CA GLY A 117 -14.55 12.74 -2.56
C GLY A 117 -16.02 12.70 -2.11
N GLN A 118 -16.70 11.56 -2.30
CA GLN A 118 -18.06 11.36 -1.83
C GLN A 118 -18.15 11.44 -0.30
N LEU A 119 -17.27 10.74 0.42
CA LEU A 119 -17.22 10.76 1.89
C LEU A 119 -16.91 12.16 2.45
N MET A 120 -16.00 12.89 1.80
CA MET A 120 -15.69 14.28 2.16
C MET A 120 -16.90 15.19 1.96
N SER A 121 -17.67 15.00 0.87
CA SER A 121 -18.86 15.83 0.59
C SER A 121 -19.97 15.64 1.62
N GLU A 122 -20.04 14.46 2.25
CA GLU A 122 -21.01 14.14 3.31
C GLU A 122 -20.51 14.53 4.71
N SER A 123 -19.26 14.99 4.83
CA SER A 123 -18.64 15.32 6.11
C SER A 123 -19.03 16.72 6.59
N ASN A 124 -19.54 16.81 7.81
CA ASN A 124 -19.97 18.08 8.43
C ASN A 124 -18.99 18.62 9.49
N GLY A 125 -17.80 18.01 9.62
CA GLY A 125 -16.85 18.30 10.70
C GLY A 125 -15.40 18.36 10.25
N PRO A 126 -14.45 18.58 11.17
CA PRO A 126 -13.02 18.71 10.85
C PRO A 126 -12.34 17.40 10.41
N SER A 127 -13.07 16.28 10.50
CA SER A 127 -12.62 14.95 10.10
C SER A 127 -13.71 14.26 9.28
N THR A 128 -13.28 13.42 8.35
CA THR A 128 -14.15 12.59 7.51
C THR A 128 -14.13 11.17 8.05
N SER A 129 -15.31 10.62 8.32
CA SER A 129 -15.45 9.23 8.75
C SER A 129 -15.42 8.32 7.52
N VAL A 130 -14.48 7.38 7.49
CA VAL A 130 -14.27 6.44 6.38
C VAL A 130 -14.24 5.00 6.90
N PRO A 131 -14.46 4.00 6.02
CA PRO A 131 -14.18 2.62 6.37
C PRO A 131 -12.69 2.35 6.55
N LYS A 132 -12.29 1.60 7.59
CA LYS A 132 -10.90 1.17 7.80
C LYS A 132 -10.31 0.46 6.58
N ALA A 133 -11.09 -0.41 5.93
CA ALA A 133 -10.65 -1.11 4.72
C ALA A 133 -10.30 -0.16 3.57
N LEU A 134 -11.00 0.98 3.44
CA LEU A 134 -10.64 2.00 2.45
C LEU A 134 -9.28 2.63 2.78
N ALA A 135 -9.06 2.99 4.06
CA ALA A 135 -7.78 3.54 4.51
C ALA A 135 -6.61 2.56 4.30
N ALA A 136 -6.82 1.27 4.63
CA ALA A 136 -5.84 0.21 4.40
C ALA A 136 -5.50 0.05 2.91
N ARG A 137 -6.51 -0.04 2.04
CA ARG A 137 -6.32 -0.15 0.58
C ARG A 137 -5.55 1.05 0.03
N VAL A 138 -5.90 2.26 0.44
CA VAL A 138 -5.22 3.47 -0.01
C VAL A 138 -3.77 3.50 0.47
N ALA A 139 -3.50 3.12 1.72
CA ALA A 139 -2.12 3.02 2.21
C ALA A 139 -1.29 2.04 1.36
N SER A 140 -1.82 0.85 1.07
CA SER A 140 -1.15 -0.15 0.24
C SER A 140 -0.97 0.30 -1.22
N GLN A 141 -1.94 1.03 -1.78
CA GLN A 141 -1.83 1.63 -3.11
C GLN A 141 -0.69 2.66 -3.17
N LEU A 142 -0.56 3.52 -2.15
CA LEU A 142 0.54 4.49 -2.07
C LEU A 142 1.90 3.80 -1.87
N GLU A 143 1.97 2.75 -1.04
CA GLU A 143 3.20 1.94 -0.90
C GLU A 143 3.62 1.31 -2.22
N ARG A 144 2.66 0.76 -2.97
CA ARG A 144 2.92 0.19 -4.29
C ARG A 144 3.45 1.24 -5.26
N ALA A 145 2.84 2.42 -5.32
CA ALA A 145 3.34 3.52 -6.14
C ALA A 145 4.75 3.97 -5.71
N ALA A 146 5.08 3.88 -4.42
CA ALA A 146 6.42 4.18 -3.91
C ALA A 146 7.49 3.13 -4.28
N MET A 147 7.07 1.95 -4.72
CA MET A 147 7.95 0.85 -5.16
C MET A 147 8.08 0.80 -6.69
N THR A 148 7.26 1.54 -7.43
CA THR A 148 7.37 1.65 -8.89
C THR A 148 8.74 2.26 -9.26
N PRO A 149 9.51 1.64 -10.18
CA PRO A 149 10.88 2.09 -10.50
C PRO A 149 10.99 3.52 -11.03
N GLN A 150 9.92 4.04 -11.62
CA GLN A 150 9.86 5.38 -12.21
C GLN A 150 9.55 6.48 -11.18
N THR A 151 9.28 6.12 -9.92
CA THR A 151 8.96 7.07 -8.86
C THR A 151 10.23 7.75 -8.36
N SER A 152 10.24 9.10 -8.35
CA SER A 152 11.37 9.84 -7.78
C SER A 152 11.54 9.56 -6.29
N THR A 153 12.75 9.76 -5.77
CA THR A 153 13.06 9.49 -4.35
C THR A 153 12.18 10.33 -3.42
N GLU A 154 11.95 11.60 -3.75
CA GLU A 154 11.12 12.51 -2.97
C GLU A 154 9.65 12.08 -2.98
N LEU A 155 9.14 11.67 -4.14
CA LEU A 155 7.74 11.24 -4.29
C LEU A 155 7.51 9.90 -3.60
N ALA A 156 8.44 8.95 -3.73
CA ALA A 156 8.40 7.68 -3.02
C ALA A 156 8.41 7.87 -1.50
N ALA A 157 9.24 8.80 -0.99
CA ALA A 157 9.24 9.16 0.43
C ALA A 157 7.92 9.81 0.87
N ALA A 158 7.30 10.62 0.01
CA ALA A 158 6.00 11.22 0.28
C ALA A 158 4.88 10.17 0.38
N PHE A 159 4.82 9.24 -0.57
CA PHE A 159 3.85 8.14 -0.56
C PHE A 159 4.00 7.25 0.67
N ARG A 160 5.21 6.82 1.01
CA ARG A 160 5.46 6.01 2.22
C ARG A 160 5.04 6.75 3.49
N ARG A 161 5.34 8.04 3.57
CA ARG A 161 4.92 8.88 4.71
C ARG A 161 3.40 8.92 4.85
N ASP A 162 2.66 8.99 3.75
CA ASP A 162 1.20 9.04 3.78
C ASP A 162 0.56 7.70 4.07
N ALA A 163 1.08 6.62 3.51
CA ALA A 163 0.68 5.27 3.87
C ALA A 163 0.90 5.00 5.37
N MET A 164 2.07 5.34 5.91
CA MET A 164 2.36 5.19 7.34
C MET A 164 1.43 6.00 8.22
N ARG A 165 1.07 7.23 7.81
CA ARG A 165 0.09 8.04 8.56
C ARG A 165 -1.28 7.40 8.56
N LEU A 166 -1.73 6.86 7.43
CA LEU A 166 -3.02 6.16 7.33
C LEU A 166 -3.09 4.92 8.21
N ARG A 167 -2.01 4.13 8.25
CA ARG A 167 -1.93 2.92 9.09
C ARG A 167 -1.82 3.22 10.59
N GLY A 168 -1.45 4.45 10.96
CA GLY A 168 -1.33 4.87 12.35
C GLY A 168 -2.60 5.48 12.96
N LEU A 169 -3.70 5.54 12.19
CA LEU A 169 -5.02 6.03 12.65
C LEU A 169 -5.87 4.88 13.19
#